data_AF-A0A3B9AP57-F1
#
_entry.id   AF-A0A3B9AP57-F1
#
_cell.length_a   1.000
_cell.length_b   1.000
_cell.length_c   1.000
_cell.angle_alpha   90.00
_cell.angle_beta   90.00
_cell.angle_gamma   90.00
#
_symmetry.space_group_name_H-M   'P 1'
#
loop_
_entity.id
_entity.type
_entity.pdbx_description
1 polymer ?
#
loop_
_entity_poly.entity_id
_entity_poly.type
_entity_poly.pdbx_seq_one_letter_code
_entity_poly.pdbx_strand_id
1 'polypeptide(L)'
;MKFVVDSNIVFSAMLNPSSSIGDILLNSQDTFTFCGCEYLREEINEHKVKIIKISGYDELEFDEVKYLVYKQVDFFSESTIPFEFWQKSADLVRDIDLGDISHVA
;
A
#
# COMPACT_ATOMS: atom_id res chain seq x y z
N MET A 1 14.81 -4.50 -8.41
CA MET A 1 13.61 -5.24 -8.91
C MET A 1 12.37 -4.45 -8.56
N LYS A 2 11.29 -4.48 -9.36
CA LYS A 2 10.06 -3.74 -9.06
C LYS A 2 9.03 -4.64 -8.39
N PHE A 3 8.38 -4.13 -7.35
CA PHE A 3 7.32 -4.81 -6.62
C PHE A 3 6.09 -3.93 -6.54
N VAL A 4 4.93 -4.49 -6.86
CA VAL A 4 3.65 -3.88 -6.52
C VAL A 4 3.34 -4.19 -5.05
N VAL A 5 2.97 -3.17 -4.29
CA VAL A 5 2.56 -3.31 -2.88
C VAL A 5 1.07 -3.02 -2.76
N ASP A 6 0.37 -3.88 -2.02
CA ASP A 6 -1.05 -3.70 -1.69
C ASP A 6 -1.21 -2.83 -0.42
N SER A 7 -2.47 -2.51 -0.10
CA SER A 7 -2.81 -1.75 1.10
C SER A 7 -2.45 -2.49 2.39
N ASN A 8 -2.49 -3.82 2.42
CA ASN A 8 -2.18 -4.63 3.61
C ASN A 8 -0.69 -4.61 3.95
N ILE A 9 0.20 -4.63 2.97
CA ILE A 9 1.65 -4.49 3.14
C ILE A 9 1.98 -3.10 3.70
N VAL A 10 1.39 -2.04 3.13
CA VAL A 10 1.59 -0.66 3.62
C VAL A 10 0.98 -0.48 5.02
N PHE A 11 -0.22 -1.00 5.26
CA PHE A 11 -0.86 -1.01 6.57
C PHE A 11 0.03 -1.70 7.61
N SER A 12 0.59 -2.87 7.28
CA SER A 12 1.45 -3.64 8.18
C SER A 12 2.75 -2.91 8.50
N ALA A 13 3.36 -2.27 7.49
CA ALA A 13 4.54 -1.43 7.67
C ALA A 13 4.26 -0.21 8.55
N MET A 14 3.11 0.45 8.36
CA MET A 14 2.69 1.58 9.20
C MET A 14 2.37 1.14 10.63
N LEU A 15 1.80 -0.05 10.82
CA LEU A 15 1.45 -0.56 12.13
C LEU A 15 2.69 -0.86 12.99
N ASN A 16 3.72 -1.41 12.36
CA ASN A 16 5.01 -1.67 13.02
C ASN A 16 6.16 -1.47 12.02
N PRO A 17 6.74 -0.26 11.94
CA PRO A 17 7.87 0.05 11.06
C PRO A 17 9.12 -0.81 11.30
N SER A 18 9.27 -1.38 12.50
CA SER A 18 10.38 -2.25 12.88
C SER A 18 10.13 -3.74 12.59
N SER A 19 8.97 -4.09 12.02
CA SER A 19 8.67 -5.45 11.57
C SER A 19 9.49 -5.81 10.32
N SER A 20 9.56 -7.10 9.95
CA SER A 20 10.25 -7.49 8.71
C SER A 20 9.65 -6.84 7.46
N ILE A 21 8.33 -6.61 7.42
CA ILE A 21 7.68 -5.91 6.30
C ILE A 21 8.08 -4.43 6.32
N GLY A 22 8.04 -3.80 7.49
CA GLY A 22 8.46 -2.40 7.67
C GLY A 22 9.92 -2.20 7.29
N ASP A 23 10.82 -3.07 7.75
CA ASP A 23 12.25 -3.02 7.44
C ASP A 23 12.53 -3.18 5.94
N ILE A 24 11.88 -4.14 5.28
CA ILE A 24 11.99 -4.30 3.82
C ILE A 24 11.50 -3.03 3.13
N LEU A 25 10.31 -2.52 3.47
CA LEU A 25 9.74 -1.37 2.79
C LEU A 25 10.54 -0.08 3.02
N LEU A 26 11.15 0.07 4.20
CA LEU A 26 11.84 1.30 4.63
C LEU A 26 13.34 1.32 4.35
N ASN A 27 14.01 0.17 4.24
CA ASN A 27 15.48 0.10 4.18
C ASN A 27 16.06 -0.64 2.96
N SER A 28 15.24 -1.04 1.98
CA SER A 28 15.71 -1.85 0.83
C SER A 28 15.71 -1.13 -0.53
N GLN A 29 15.65 0.21 -0.54
CA GLN A 29 15.50 1.02 -1.77
C GLN A 29 16.66 0.86 -2.76
N ASP A 30 17.85 0.51 -2.28
CA ASP A 30 19.00 0.22 -3.15
C ASP A 30 18.84 -1.10 -3.94
N THR A 31 17.91 -1.96 -3.51
CA THR A 31 17.67 -3.29 -4.12
C THR A 31 16.30 -3.36 -4.81
N PHE A 32 15.29 -2.73 -4.21
CA PHE A 32 13.89 -2.83 -4.61
C PHE A 32 13.27 -1.46 -4.86
N THR A 33 12.39 -1.41 -5.84
CA THR A 33 11.52 -0.26 -6.12
C THR A 33 10.10 -0.72 -5.85
N PHE A 34 9.40 -0.05 -4.94
CA PHE A 34 8.02 -0.36 -4.60
C PHE A 34 7.10 0.59 -5.35
N CYS A 35 6.02 0.06 -5.90
CA CYS A 35 4.98 0.85 -6.54
C CYS A 35 3.59 0.41 -6.08
N GLY A 36 2.61 1.31 -6.13
CA GLY A 36 1.23 1.03 -5.75
C GLY A 36 0.25 1.95 -6.45
N CYS A 37 -1.03 1.62 -6.38
CA CYS A 37 -2.10 2.43 -6.93
C CYS A 37 -2.48 3.57 -5.96
N GLU A 38 -2.95 4.71 -6.47
CA GLU A 38 -3.35 5.86 -5.64
C GLU A 38 -4.49 5.52 -4.66
N TYR A 39 -5.37 4.59 -5.02
CA TYR A 39 -6.46 4.06 -4.20
C TYR A 39 -5.96 3.47 -2.87
N LEU A 40 -4.74 2.95 -2.84
CA LEU A 40 -4.09 2.50 -1.59
C LEU A 40 -4.12 3.62 -0.52
N ARG A 41 -3.95 4.88 -0.94
CA ARG A 41 -3.98 6.01 -0.01
C ARG A 41 -5.35 6.22 0.61
N GLU A 42 -6.41 5.97 -0.17
CA GLU A 42 -7.79 6.04 0.32
C GLU A 42 -8.02 4.93 1.35
N GLU A 43 -7.62 3.70 1.04
CA GLU A 43 -7.73 2.56 1.96
C GLU A 43 -7.02 2.82 3.30
N ILE A 44 -5.77 3.31 3.27
CA ILE A 44 -5.02 3.65 4.48
C ILE A 44 -5.71 4.77 5.27
N ASN A 45 -6.28 5.76 4.59
CA ASN A 45 -6.99 6.85 5.25
C ASN A 45 -8.28 6.38 5.92
N GLU A 46 -9.05 5.50 5.28
CA GLU A 46 -10.22 4.84 5.87
C GLU A 46 -9.82 4.01 7.12
N HIS A 47 -8.63 3.43 7.09
CA HIS A 47 -8.09 2.60 8.15
C HIS A 47 -7.32 3.36 9.23
N LYS A 48 -7.19 4.69 9.11
CA LYS A 48 -6.44 5.55 10.04
C LYS A 48 -6.78 5.30 11.51
N VAL A 49 -8.07 5.31 11.86
CA VAL A 49 -8.53 5.10 13.24
C VAL A 49 -8.10 3.74 13.77
N LYS A 50 -8.10 2.71 12.92
CA LYS A 50 -7.66 1.35 13.27
C LYS A 50 -6.15 1.30 13.49
N ILE A 51 -5.36 1.94 12.63
CA ILE A 51 -3.89 2.01 12.76
C ILE A 51 -3.53 2.67 14.08
N ILE A 52 -4.02 3.89 14.32
CA ILE A 52 -3.82 4.66 15.56
C ILE A 52 -4.15 3.83 16.80
N LYS A 53 -5.31 3.15 16.79
CA LYS A 53 -5.75 2.34 17.93
C LYS A 53 -4.82 1.16 18.24
N ILE A 54 -4.26 0.51 17.22
CA ILE A 54 -3.45 -0.70 17.41
C ILE A 54 -1.98 -0.34 17.66
N SER A 55 -1.44 0.66 16.96
CA SER A 55 -0.04 1.10 17.14
C SER A 55 0.16 1.92 18.41
N GLY A 56 -0.90 2.59 18.90
CA GLY A 56 -0.83 3.51 20.02
C GLY A 56 -0.30 4.90 19.65
N TYR A 57 -0.24 5.22 18.35
CA TYR A 57 0.18 6.53 17.86
C TYR A 57 -0.80 7.62 18.27
N ASP A 58 -0.31 8.84 18.39
CA ASP A 58 -1.14 10.03 18.22
C ASP A 58 -1.29 10.41 16.72
N GLU A 59 -2.06 11.46 16.46
CA GLU A 59 -2.35 11.95 15.11
C GLU A 59 -1.08 12.43 14.37
N LEU A 60 -0.13 13.05 15.09
CA LEU A 60 1.12 13.55 14.52
C LEU A 60 2.04 12.38 14.17
N GLU A 61 2.20 11.44 15.08
CA GLU A 61 2.98 10.22 14.87
C GLU A 61 2.45 9.41 13.69
N PHE A 62 1.12 9.29 13.57
CA PHE A 62 0.50 8.65 12.41
C PHE A 62 0.88 9.33 11.10
N ASP A 63 0.80 10.65 11.04
CA ASP A 63 1.13 11.41 9.83
C ASP A 63 2.63 11.35 9.49
N GLU A 64 3.51 11.33 10.50
CA GLU A 64 4.95 11.12 10.32
C GLU A 64 5.26 9.73 9.75
N VAL A 65 4.71 8.68 10.34
CA VAL A 65 4.90 7.30 9.86
C VAL A 65 4.34 7.14 8.45
N LYS A 66 3.13 7.66 8.20
CA LYS A 66 2.51 7.66 6.87
C LYS A 66 3.40 8.34 5.84
N TYR A 67 3.95 9.51 6.16
CA TYR A 67 4.87 10.22 5.27
C TYR A 67 6.12 9.40 4.95
N LEU A 68 6.76 8.81 5.97
CA LEU A 68 7.98 8.01 5.80
C LEU A 68 7.74 6.77 4.93
N VAL A 69 6.63 6.07 5.16
CA VAL A 69 6.24 4.88 4.40
C VAL A 69 5.86 5.25 2.96
N TYR A 70 5.02 6.27 2.77
CA TYR A 70 4.59 6.69 1.43
C TYR A 70 5.74 7.18 0.56
N LYS A 71 6.78 7.76 1.17
CA LYS A 71 7.99 8.19 0.45
C LYS A 71 8.74 7.02 -0.22
N GLN A 72 8.51 5.79 0.22
CA GLN A 72 9.16 4.60 -0.35
C GLN A 72 8.37 3.95 -1.48
N VAL A 73 7.14 4.41 -1.74
CA VAL A 73 6.23 3.82 -2.73
C VAL A 73 6.00 4.81 -3.86
N ASP A 74 6.32 4.40 -5.09
CA ASP A 74 5.97 5.13 -6.31
C ASP A 74 4.49 4.90 -6.62
N PHE A 75 3.67 5.94 -6.47
CA PHE A 75 2.24 5.84 -6.71
C PHE A 75 1.87 6.13 -8.16
N PHE A 76 0.97 5.31 -8.71
CA PHE A 76 0.46 5.43 -10.07
C PHE A 76 -1.06 5.56 -10.06
N SER A 77 -1.58 6.47 -10.88
CA SER A 77 -3.01 6.60 -11.05
C SER A 77 -3.57 5.42 -11.85
N GLU A 78 -4.63 4.82 -11.33
CA GLU A 78 -5.46 3.79 -11.94
C GLU A 78 -5.96 4.20 -13.32
N SER A 79 -6.17 5.50 -13.53
CA SER A 79 -6.59 6.06 -14.82
C SER A 79 -5.59 5.84 -15.95
N THR A 80 -4.34 5.51 -15.60
CA THR A 80 -3.28 5.20 -16.58
C THR A 80 -3.28 3.72 -16.99
N ILE A 81 -4.01 2.86 -16.28
CA ILE A 81 -4.06 1.42 -16.53
C ILE A 81 -5.03 1.14 -17.70
N PRO A 82 -4.58 0.54 -18.81
CA PRO A 82 -5.45 0.21 -19.93
C PRO A 82 -6.59 -0.73 -19.54
N PHE A 83 -7.79 -0.49 -20.10
CA PHE A 83 -9.01 -1.25 -19.78
C PHE A 83 -8.85 -2.79 -19.91
N GLU A 84 -8.02 -3.26 -20.83
CA GLU A 84 -7.77 -4.70 -21.01
C GLU A 84 -7.15 -5.37 -19.78
N PHE A 85 -6.38 -4.63 -18.97
CA PHE A 85 -5.79 -5.18 -17.75
C PHE A 85 -6.81 -5.23 -16.63
N TRP A 86 -7.69 -4.24 -16.51
CA TRP A 86 -8.84 -4.31 -15.58
C TRP A 86 -9.70 -5.52 -15.83
N GLN A 87 -10.02 -5.82 -17.10
CA GLN A 87 -10.82 -6.98 -17.44
C GLN A 87 -10.12 -8.29 -17.03
N LYS A 88 -8.83 -8.43 -17.33
CA LYS A 88 -8.04 -9.61 -16.94
C LYS A 88 -7.96 -9.76 -15.43
N SER A 89 -7.71 -8.68 -14.69
CA SER A 89 -7.60 -8.68 -13.24
C SER A 89 -8.92 -9.00 -12.57
N ALA A 90 -10.05 -8.46 -13.07
CA ALA A 90 -11.38 -8.79 -12.56
C ALA A 90 -11.63 -10.31 -12.59
N ASP A 91 -11.27 -10.99 -13.66
CA ASP A 91 -11.43 -12.44 -13.78
C ASP A 91 -10.58 -13.21 -12.76
N LEU A 92 -9.43 -12.66 -12.34
CA LEU A 92 -8.54 -13.27 -11.34
C LEU A 92 -9.05 -13.06 -9.91
N VAL A 93 -9.61 -11.90 -9.60
CA VAL A 93 -9.90 -11.50 -8.21
C VAL A 93 -11.37 -11.60 -7.83
N ARG A 94 -12.30 -11.74 -8.79
CA ARG A 94 -13.76 -11.66 -8.55
C ARG A 94 -14.30 -12.63 -7.50
N ASP A 95 -13.67 -13.78 -7.33
CA ASP A 95 -14.09 -14.83 -6.38
C ASP A 95 -13.28 -14.81 -5.08
N ILE A 96 -12.41 -13.80 -4.90
CA ILE A 96 -11.54 -13.62 -3.73
C ILE A 96 -11.83 -12.25 -3.09
N ASP A 97 -11.36 -11.17 -3.71
CA ASP A 97 -11.62 -9.79 -3.30
C ASP A 97 -11.56 -8.87 -4.52
N LEU A 98 -12.72 -8.37 -4.95
CA LEU A 98 -12.80 -7.47 -6.09
C LEU A 98 -12.14 -6.11 -5.80
N GLY A 99 -11.96 -5.74 -4.53
CA GLY A 99 -11.25 -4.52 -4.14
C GLY A 99 -9.79 -4.51 -4.56
N ASP A 100 -9.16 -5.70 -4.64
CA ASP A 100 -7.74 -5.86 -5.01
C ASP A 100 -7.47 -5.72 -6.51
N ILE A 101 -8.51 -5.47 -7.31
CA ILE A 101 -8.42 -5.42 -8.77
C ILE A 101 -7.37 -4.43 -9.28
N SER A 102 -7.21 -3.27 -8.61
CA SER A 102 -6.21 -2.26 -8.97
C SER A 102 -4.78 -2.73 -8.72
N HIS A 103 -4.53 -3.47 -7.65
CA HIS A 103 -3.20 -4.00 -7.31
C HIS A 103 -2.74 -5.12 -8.25
N VAL A 104 -3.66 -5.72 -9.00
CA VAL A 104 -3.39 -6.82 -9.95
C VAL A 104 -3.33 -6.35 -11.41
N ALA A 105 -3.99 -5.24 -11.77
CA ALA A 105 -4.06 -4.71 -13.14
C ALA A 105 -2.79 -3.97 -13.59
#